data_AF-A0A956FE18-F1
#
_entry.id   AF-A0A956FE18-F1
#
_cell.length_a   1.000
_cell.length_b   1.000
_cell.length_c   1.000
_cell.angle_alpha   90.00
_cell.angle_beta   90.00
_cell.angle_gamma   90.00
#
_symmetry.space_group_name_H-M   'P 1'
#
loop_
_entity.id
_entity.type
_entity.pdbx_description
1 polymer ?
#
loop_
_entity_poly.entity_id
_entity_poly.type
_entity_poly.pdbx_seq_one_letter_code
_entity_poly.pdbx_strand_id
1 'polypeptide(L)'
;MAEFATVAEAEAWLRQRPAFTEVLGPTRSSSIGAGDDDRLRAAMRPLDDEERAAKLALDQRAIEEHEHALARERAELELAEQARREALRDADPERPMTIAWERGQGLRHADPADERPIPDVVTQAVEAWVAERNQWIHPRRQTVASAELVVWPGPVPEGEERVQPGGQFEPMFGTPPGEG
;
A
#
# COMPACT_ATOMS: atom_id res chain seq x y z
N MET A 1 4.41 -15.10 -36.87
CA MET A 1 3.04 -14.92 -36.36
C MET A 1 2.13 -15.73 -37.27
N ALA A 2 1.37 -16.69 -36.72
CA ALA A 2 0.41 -17.46 -37.50
C ALA A 2 -0.96 -16.78 -37.37
N GLU A 3 -1.61 -16.52 -38.51
CA GLU A 3 -2.94 -15.93 -38.58
C GLU A 3 -3.88 -16.94 -39.24
N PHE A 4 -5.10 -17.05 -38.71
CA PHE A 4 -6.09 -18.02 -39.18
C PHE A 4 -7.37 -17.29 -39.55
N ALA A 5 -7.97 -17.67 -40.69
CA ALA A 5 -9.20 -17.04 -41.16
C ALA A 5 -10.43 -17.59 -40.41
N THR A 6 -10.31 -18.76 -39.79
CA THR A 6 -11.39 -19.41 -39.04
C THR A 6 -10.92 -20.06 -37.73
N VAL A 7 -11.84 -20.26 -36.79
CA VAL A 7 -11.59 -21.00 -35.53
C VAL A 7 -11.18 -22.44 -35.80
N ALA A 8 -11.74 -23.08 -36.83
CA ALA A 8 -11.42 -24.45 -37.20
C ALA A 8 -9.97 -24.62 -37.68
N GLU A 9 -9.46 -23.65 -38.45
CA GLU A 9 -8.05 -23.62 -38.88
C GLU A 9 -7.10 -23.44 -37.69
N ALA A 10 -7.46 -22.53 -36.77
CA ALA A 10 -6.70 -22.32 -35.54
C ALA A 10 -6.66 -23.59 -34.67
N GLU A 11 -7.79 -24.29 -34.49
CA GLU A 11 -7.82 -25.57 -33.78
C GLU A 11 -6.91 -26.63 -34.41
N ALA A 12 -6.93 -26.75 -35.75
CA ALA A 12 -6.10 -27.73 -36.45
C ALA A 12 -4.62 -27.45 -36.25
N TRP A 13 -4.21 -26.17 -36.31
CA TRP A 13 -2.85 -25.77 -36.04
C TRP A 13 -2.45 -25.97 -34.56
N LEU A 14 -3.32 -25.67 -33.60
CA LEU A 14 -3.05 -25.84 -32.16
C LEU A 14 -2.77 -27.30 -31.78
N ARG A 15 -3.44 -28.25 -32.45
CA ARG A 15 -3.19 -29.69 -32.27
C ARG A 15 -1.83 -30.13 -32.82
N GLN A 16 -1.32 -29.43 -33.83
CA GLN A 16 -0.04 -29.71 -34.49
C GLN A 16 1.03 -28.67 -34.17
N ARG A 17 0.83 -27.89 -33.10
CA ARG A 17 1.68 -26.76 -32.75
C ARG A 17 3.15 -27.19 -32.71
N PRO A 18 4.06 -26.49 -33.44
CA PRO A 18 5.48 -26.75 -33.37
C PRO A 18 6.00 -26.68 -31.92
N ALA A 19 7.05 -27.44 -31.62
CA ALA A 19 7.71 -27.39 -30.32
C ALA A 19 8.23 -25.97 -30.01
N PHE A 20 8.22 -25.59 -28.73
CA PHE A 20 8.70 -24.30 -28.22
C PHE A 20 8.00 -23.07 -28.81
N THR A 21 6.80 -23.24 -29.37
CA THR A 21 5.97 -22.12 -29.79
C THR A 21 5.03 -21.72 -28.66
N GLU A 22 5.22 -20.51 -28.12
CA GLU A 22 4.31 -19.94 -27.15
C GLU A 22 3.00 -19.50 -27.83
N VAL A 23 1.87 -19.96 -27.30
CA VAL A 23 0.54 -19.50 -27.72
C VAL A 23 0.01 -18.61 -26.61
N LEU A 24 0.07 -17.31 -26.84
CA LEU A 24 -0.63 -16.34 -26.01
C LEU A 24 -2.13 -16.61 -26.19
N GLY A 25 -2.78 -17.08 -25.13
CA GLY A 25 -4.22 -17.33 -25.15
C GLY A 25 -4.99 -16.09 -25.60
N PRO A 26 -6.21 -16.24 -26.14
CA PRO A 26 -6.99 -15.10 -26.59
C PRO A 26 -7.20 -14.13 -25.42
N THR A 27 -6.83 -12.87 -25.61
CA THR A 27 -7.06 -11.82 -24.62
C THR A 27 -8.56 -11.75 -24.31
N ARG A 28 -8.98 -11.51 -23.06
CA ARG A 28 -10.42 -11.38 -22.70
C ARG A 28 -11.18 -10.29 -23.50
N SER A 29 -10.47 -9.45 -24.25
CA SER A 29 -10.96 -8.43 -25.18
C SER A 29 -11.05 -8.90 -26.64
N SER A 30 -10.75 -10.17 -26.97
CA SER A 30 -10.80 -10.68 -28.33
C SER A 30 -12.24 -10.84 -28.80
N SER A 31 -12.49 -10.56 -30.09
CA SER A 31 -13.78 -10.72 -30.80
C SER A 31 -14.24 -12.18 -30.97
N ILE A 32 -13.72 -13.10 -30.14
CA ILE A 32 -14.00 -14.53 -30.17
C ILE A 32 -15.03 -14.82 -29.07
N GLY A 33 -16.10 -15.56 -29.39
CA GLY A 33 -17.11 -15.93 -28.40
C GLY A 33 -16.53 -16.86 -27.33
N ALA A 34 -17.06 -16.81 -26.11
CA ALA A 34 -16.57 -17.62 -24.99
C ALA A 34 -16.52 -19.14 -25.30
N GLY A 35 -17.48 -19.65 -26.07
CA GLY A 35 -17.48 -21.06 -26.49
C GLY A 35 -16.37 -21.43 -27.47
N ASP A 36 -15.84 -20.47 -28.23
CA ASP A 36 -14.70 -20.71 -29.12
C ASP A 36 -13.36 -20.58 -28.38
N ASP A 37 -13.24 -19.73 -27.35
CA ASP A 37 -12.07 -19.72 -26.45
C ASP A 37 -11.87 -21.09 -25.77
N ASP A 38 -12.93 -21.65 -25.21
CA ASP A 38 -12.87 -22.97 -24.56
C ASP A 38 -12.47 -24.07 -25.55
N ARG A 39 -12.98 -24.02 -26.79
CA ARG A 39 -12.61 -24.96 -27.86
C ARG A 39 -11.14 -24.83 -28.26
N LEU A 40 -10.64 -23.61 -28.41
CA LEU A 40 -9.24 -23.35 -28.74
C LEU A 40 -8.31 -23.82 -27.61
N ARG A 41 -8.66 -23.53 -26.35
CA ARG A 41 -7.91 -24.02 -25.18
C ARG A 41 -7.87 -25.54 -25.12
N ALA A 42 -9.00 -26.21 -25.41
CA ALA A 42 -9.07 -27.67 -25.46
C ALA A 42 -8.28 -28.28 -26.63
N ALA A 43 -8.12 -27.55 -27.74
CA ALA A 43 -7.35 -28.01 -28.90
C ALA A 43 -5.82 -27.84 -28.73
N MET A 44 -5.35 -27.17 -27.67
CA MET A 44 -3.92 -26.95 -27.44
C MET A 44 -3.19 -28.27 -27.20
N ARG A 45 -2.20 -28.56 -28.05
CA ARG A 45 -1.25 -29.65 -27.80
C ARG A 45 -0.60 -29.49 -26.41
N PRO A 46 -0.59 -30.53 -25.56
CA PRO A 46 0.13 -30.49 -24.30
C PRO A 46 1.63 -30.31 -24.56
N LEU A 47 2.33 -29.68 -23.60
CA LEU A 47 3.78 -29.57 -23.64
C LEU A 47 4.40 -30.96 -23.52
N ASP A 48 5.40 -31.24 -24.35
CA ASP A 48 6.22 -32.44 -24.21
C ASP A 48 7.23 -32.31 -23.04
N ASP A 49 8.00 -33.36 -22.78
CA ASP A 49 8.92 -33.43 -21.63
C ASP A 49 10.00 -32.34 -21.69
N GLU A 50 10.48 -32.02 -22.89
CA GLU A 50 11.53 -31.01 -23.10
C GLU A 50 10.97 -29.61 -22.92
N GLU A 51 9.79 -29.34 -23.49
CA GLU A 51 9.06 -28.09 -23.31
C GLU A 51 8.65 -27.86 -21.84
N ARG A 52 8.24 -28.92 -21.13
CA ARG A 52 7.92 -28.85 -19.69
C ARG A 52 9.15 -28.53 -18.86
N ALA A 53 10.29 -29.16 -19.15
CA ALA A 53 11.54 -28.88 -18.45
C ALA A 53 12.02 -27.44 -18.70
N ALA A 54 11.95 -26.97 -19.95
CA ALA A 54 12.31 -25.59 -20.30
C ALA A 54 11.38 -24.57 -19.63
N LYS A 55 10.06 -24.83 -19.59
CA LYS A 55 9.11 -23.98 -18.89
C LYS A 55 9.41 -23.93 -17.39
N LEU A 56 9.66 -25.06 -16.76
CA LEU A 56 10.00 -25.13 -15.34
C LEU A 56 11.25 -24.32 -15.01
N ALA A 57 12.30 -24.42 -15.84
CA ALA A 57 13.53 -23.65 -15.66
C ALA A 57 13.30 -22.14 -15.81
N LEU A 58 12.45 -21.73 -16.76
CA LEU A 58 12.07 -20.32 -16.93
C LEU A 58 11.26 -19.81 -15.74
N ASP A 59 10.27 -20.57 -15.28
CA ASP A 59 9.45 -20.23 -14.11
C ASP A 59 10.32 -20.11 -12.85
N GLN A 60 11.28 -21.01 -12.65
CA GLN A 60 12.23 -20.96 -11.52
C GLN A 60 13.08 -19.69 -11.55
N ARG A 61 13.67 -19.34 -12.69
CA ARG A 61 14.44 -18.11 -12.83
C ARG A 61 13.59 -16.86 -12.56
N ALA A 62 12.35 -16.84 -13.04
CA ALA A 62 11.44 -15.73 -12.79
C ALA A 62 11.10 -15.59 -11.30
N ILE A 63 10.94 -16.70 -10.58
CA ILE A 63 10.76 -16.70 -9.12
C ILE A 63 12.00 -16.14 -8.42
N GLU A 64 13.19 -16.65 -8.76
CA GLU A 64 14.45 -16.19 -8.16
C GLU A 64 14.71 -14.70 -8.41
N GLU A 65 14.48 -14.22 -9.63
CA GLU A 65 14.60 -12.81 -9.98
C GLU A 65 13.60 -11.94 -9.21
N HIS A 66 12.36 -12.41 -9.05
CA HIS A 66 11.35 -11.72 -8.28
C HIS A 66 11.71 -11.65 -6.79
N GLU A 67 12.16 -12.76 -6.20
CA GLU A 67 12.62 -12.82 -4.81
C GLU A 67 13.82 -11.90 -4.59
N HIS A 68 14.79 -11.89 -5.51
CA HIS A 68 15.95 -11.01 -5.42
C HIS A 68 15.56 -9.53 -5.59
N ALA A 69 14.57 -9.22 -6.43
CA ALA A 69 14.04 -7.86 -6.54
C ALA A 69 13.38 -7.41 -5.22
N LEU A 70 12.52 -8.24 -4.63
CA LEU A 70 11.89 -7.95 -3.33
C LEU A 70 12.91 -7.83 -2.20
N ALA A 71 13.95 -8.67 -2.19
CA ALA A 71 15.01 -8.60 -1.19
C ALA A 71 15.81 -7.28 -1.29
N ARG A 72 16.12 -6.84 -2.52
CA ARG A 72 16.78 -5.53 -2.74
C ARG A 72 15.91 -4.37 -2.28
N GLU A 73 14.63 -4.37 -2.66
CA GLU A 73 13.69 -3.32 -2.25
C GLU A 73 13.58 -3.24 -0.71
N ARG A 74 13.48 -4.39 -0.03
CA ARG A 74 13.47 -4.45 1.44
C ARG A 74 14.76 -3.90 2.03
N ALA A 75 15.92 -4.30 1.52
CA ALA A 75 17.21 -3.82 2.00
C ALA A 75 17.38 -2.30 1.80
N GLU A 76 16.90 -1.75 0.68
CA GLU A 76 16.91 -0.31 0.42
C GLU A 76 16.01 0.45 1.39
N LEU A 77 14.80 -0.05 1.67
CA LEU A 77 13.89 0.53 2.65
C LEU A 77 14.47 0.48 4.07
N GLU A 78 15.07 -0.64 4.46
CA GLU A 78 15.72 -0.79 5.77
C GLU A 78 16.90 0.17 5.93
N LEU A 79 17.73 0.33 4.90
CA LEU A 79 18.85 1.27 4.91
C LEU A 79 18.37 2.73 5.00
N ALA A 80 17.33 3.08 4.24
CA ALA A 80 16.74 4.42 4.28
C ALA A 80 16.13 4.74 5.65
N GLU A 81 15.44 3.78 6.26
CA GLU A 81 14.87 3.91 7.61
C GLU A 81 15.96 4.05 8.66
N GLN A 82 17.05 3.27 8.58
CA GLN A 82 18.18 3.40 9.48
C GLN A 82 18.85 4.78 9.35
N ALA A 83 19.09 5.25 8.12
CA ALA A 83 19.67 6.57 7.88
C ALA A 83 18.78 7.70 8.44
N ARG A 84 17.45 7.55 8.33
CA ARG A 84 16.49 8.49 8.92
C ARG A 84 16.57 8.49 10.45
N ARG A 85 16.63 7.33 11.10
CA ARG A 85 16.79 7.24 12.56
C ARG A 85 18.09 7.87 13.03
N GLU A 86 19.19 7.63 12.33
CA GLU A 86 20.49 8.24 12.63
C GLU A 86 20.42 9.76 12.49
N ALA A 87 19.83 10.28 11.42
CA ALA A 87 19.64 11.72 11.24
C ALA A 87 18.76 12.35 12.34
N LEU A 88 17.72 11.64 12.80
CA LEU A 88 16.83 12.11 13.87
C LEU A 88 17.45 12.02 15.27
N ARG A 89 18.46 11.16 15.47
CA ARG A 89 19.19 11.05 16.74
C ARG A 89 19.99 12.31 17.03
N ASP A 90 20.63 12.87 16.01
CA ASP A 90 21.44 14.08 16.13
C ASP A 90 20.61 15.38 15.98
N ALA A 91 19.32 15.26 15.67
CA ALA A 91 18.42 16.39 15.52
C ALA A 91 17.99 16.98 16.88
N ASP A 92 17.61 18.26 16.86
CA ASP A 92 17.15 19.01 18.02
C ASP A 92 16.02 18.26 18.77
N PRO A 93 16.15 17.95 20.07
CA PRO A 93 15.12 17.26 20.85
C PRO A 93 13.82 18.07 20.99
N GLU A 94 13.86 19.39 20.84
CA GLU A 94 12.68 20.27 20.91
C GLU A 94 11.95 20.43 19.59
N ARG A 95 12.45 19.79 18.50
CA ARG A 95 11.79 19.79 17.19
C ARG A 95 10.34 19.26 17.28
N PRO A 96 9.44 19.66 16.36
CA PRO A 96 8.08 19.15 16.35
C PRO A 96 8.01 17.62 16.28
N MET A 97 6.98 17.06 16.89
CA MET A 97 6.64 15.64 16.86
C MET A 97 5.42 15.45 15.97
N THR A 98 5.42 14.43 15.11
CA THR A 98 4.21 14.03 14.38
C THR A 98 3.49 12.95 15.17
N ILE A 99 2.27 13.26 15.62
CA ILE A 99 1.46 12.46 16.51
C ILE A 99 0.20 11.98 15.77
N ALA A 100 -0.04 10.68 15.83
CA ALA A 100 -1.30 10.09 15.44
C ALA A 100 -2.16 9.89 16.70
N TRP A 101 -3.38 10.40 16.67
CA TRP A 101 -4.41 10.19 17.68
C TRP A 101 -5.51 9.32 17.08
N GLU A 102 -5.99 8.34 17.83
CA GLU A 102 -7.11 7.51 17.43
C GLU A 102 -8.10 7.32 18.58
N ARG A 103 -9.39 7.47 18.26
CA ARG A 103 -10.48 7.32 19.21
C ARG A 103 -10.46 5.92 19.83
N GLY A 104 -10.25 5.85 21.14
CA GLY A 104 -10.23 4.59 21.89
C GLY A 104 -8.88 3.87 21.91
N GLN A 105 -7.90 4.29 21.11
CA GLN A 105 -6.52 3.77 21.17
C GLN A 105 -5.53 4.77 21.78
N GLY A 106 -5.85 6.07 21.76
CA GLY A 106 -5.01 7.11 22.35
C GLY A 106 -3.98 7.67 21.36
N LEU A 107 -2.83 8.11 21.88
CA LEU A 107 -1.79 8.80 21.12
C LEU A 107 -0.62 7.86 20.82
N ARG A 108 -0.08 7.97 19.61
CA ARG A 108 1.15 7.30 19.18
C ARG A 108 1.95 8.21 18.27
N HIS A 109 3.22 7.90 18.07
CA HIS A 109 4.00 8.56 17.02
C HIS A 109 3.46 8.17 15.65
N ALA A 110 3.22 9.17 14.80
CA ALA A 110 2.98 8.94 13.38
C ALA A 110 4.31 8.66 12.65
N ASP A 111 5.40 9.24 13.13
CA ASP A 111 6.76 8.94 12.65
C ASP A 111 7.35 7.76 13.44
N PRO A 112 7.52 6.56 12.85
CA PRO A 112 8.08 5.40 13.54
C PRO A 112 9.57 5.57 13.91
N ALA A 113 10.27 6.53 13.29
CA ALA A 113 11.67 6.81 13.59
C ALA A 113 11.84 7.78 14.78
N ASP A 114 10.75 8.37 15.28
CA ASP A 114 10.79 9.23 16.47
C ASP A 114 10.62 8.39 17.74
N GLU A 115 11.73 8.15 18.43
CA GLU A 115 11.79 7.33 19.65
C GLU A 115 11.61 8.16 20.94
N ARG A 116 11.37 9.48 20.84
CA ARG A 116 11.24 10.36 22.02
C ARG A 116 9.96 10.03 22.80
N PRO A 117 9.95 10.09 24.15
CA PRO A 117 8.71 9.95 24.89
C PRO A 117 7.75 11.12 24.57
N ILE A 118 6.45 10.83 24.40
CA ILE A 118 5.41 11.85 24.21
C ILE A 118 5.17 12.57 25.55
N PRO A 119 5.49 13.87 25.67
CA PRO A 119 5.28 14.60 26.92
C PRO A 119 3.80 14.92 27.17
N ASP A 120 3.39 15.07 28.43
CA ASP A 120 2.00 15.40 28.80
C ASP A 120 1.46 16.67 28.13
N VAL A 121 2.33 17.68 27.89
CA VAL A 121 1.95 18.91 27.19
C VAL A 121 1.51 18.65 25.75
N VAL A 122 2.11 17.66 25.08
CA VAL A 122 1.72 17.23 23.73
C VAL A 122 0.38 16.52 23.80
N THR A 123 0.20 15.62 24.77
CA THR A 123 -1.07 14.91 24.99
C THR A 123 -2.23 15.88 25.20
N GLN A 124 -2.06 16.83 26.11
CA GLN A 124 -3.08 17.85 26.40
C GLN A 124 -3.40 18.71 25.18
N ALA A 125 -2.39 19.09 24.40
CA ALA A 125 -2.57 19.89 23.19
C ALA A 125 -3.38 19.13 22.11
N VAL A 126 -3.06 17.86 21.90
CA VAL A 126 -3.76 16.99 20.95
C VAL A 126 -5.21 16.77 21.38
N GLU A 127 -5.45 16.47 22.66
CA GLU A 127 -6.80 16.28 23.19
C GLU A 127 -7.65 17.55 23.10
N ALA A 128 -7.06 18.72 23.42
CA ALA A 128 -7.72 20.01 23.28
C ALA A 128 -8.09 20.30 21.82
N TRP A 129 -7.17 20.02 20.89
CA TRP A 129 -7.42 20.18 19.45
C TRP A 129 -8.55 19.27 18.95
N VAL A 130 -8.55 17.99 19.38
CA VAL A 130 -9.61 17.03 19.03
C VAL A 130 -10.96 17.48 19.61
N ALA A 131 -10.99 17.97 20.85
CA ALA A 131 -12.19 18.49 21.47
C ALA A 131 -12.76 19.70 20.72
N GLU A 132 -11.91 20.64 20.31
CA GLU A 132 -12.30 21.78 19.48
C GLU A 132 -12.89 21.32 18.14
N ARG A 133 -12.23 20.40 17.43
CA ARG A 133 -12.71 19.87 16.15
C ARG A 133 -14.02 19.13 16.29
N ASN A 134 -14.20 18.35 17.36
CA ASN A 134 -15.46 17.71 17.67
C ASN A 134 -16.60 18.74 17.78
N GLN A 135 -16.39 19.89 18.43
CA GLN A 135 -17.43 20.93 18.51
C GLN A 135 -17.84 21.45 17.12
N TRP A 136 -16.91 21.53 16.17
CA TRP A 136 -17.18 22.03 14.82
C TRP A 136 -17.97 21.04 13.96
N ILE A 137 -17.71 19.74 14.11
CA ILE A 137 -18.35 18.68 13.31
C ILE A 137 -19.58 18.06 14.00
N HIS A 138 -19.77 18.31 15.30
CA HIS A 138 -20.91 17.79 16.06
C HIS A 138 -22.29 18.12 15.46
N PRO A 139 -22.56 19.34 14.93
CA PRO A 139 -23.83 19.63 14.25
C PRO A 139 -24.14 18.70 13.07
N ARG A 140 -23.13 18.03 12.51
CA ARG A 140 -23.24 17.05 11.41
C ARG A 140 -23.38 15.61 11.91
N ARG A 141 -23.54 15.40 13.23
CA ARG A 141 -23.58 14.08 13.89
C ARG A 141 -22.32 13.25 13.63
N GLN A 142 -21.18 13.93 13.62
CA GLN A 142 -19.86 13.35 13.38
C GLN A 142 -18.96 13.59 14.59
N THR A 143 -17.95 12.73 14.74
CA THR A 143 -16.85 12.87 15.70
C THR A 143 -15.53 12.60 14.99
N VAL A 144 -14.43 13.09 15.55
CA VAL A 144 -13.09 12.72 15.09
C VAL A 144 -12.87 11.23 15.42
N ALA A 145 -12.50 10.45 14.41
CA ALA A 145 -12.13 9.05 14.53
C ALA A 145 -10.61 8.91 14.71
N SER A 146 -9.86 9.60 13.86
CA SER A 146 -8.40 9.63 13.85
C SER A 146 -7.93 11.05 13.51
N ALA A 147 -6.73 11.42 13.95
CA ALA A 147 -6.06 12.66 13.57
C ALA A 147 -4.55 12.46 13.48
N GLU A 148 -3.92 13.17 12.55
CA GLU A 148 -2.46 13.27 12.45
C GLU A 148 -2.06 14.74 12.58
N LEU A 149 -1.27 15.04 13.61
CA LEU A 149 -0.96 16.40 14.07
C LEU A 149 0.54 16.56 14.23
N VAL A 150 1.06 17.75 13.90
CA VAL A 150 2.44 18.13 14.19
C VAL A 150 2.44 19.05 15.41
N VAL A 151 3.18 18.70 16.46
CA VAL A 151 3.09 19.36 17.78
C VAL A 151 4.48 19.66 18.30
N TRP A 152 4.69 20.88 18.79
CA TRP A 152 5.92 21.23 19.51
C TRP A 152 5.94 20.53 20.87
N PRO A 153 6.99 19.77 21.24
CA PRO A 153 7.10 19.15 22.57
C PRO A 153 7.66 20.08 23.65
N GLY A 154 8.49 21.07 23.27
CA GLY A 154 9.21 21.98 24.17
C GLY A 154 8.60 23.39 24.24
N PRO A 155 9.40 24.45 24.37
CA PRO A 155 8.95 25.82 24.14
C PRO A 155 8.38 25.98 22.72
N VAL A 156 7.31 26.78 22.57
CA VAL A 156 6.79 27.13 21.23
C VAL A 156 7.58 28.34 20.72
N PRO A 157 8.14 28.30 19.50
CA PRO A 157 8.79 29.46 18.92
C PRO A 157 7.84 30.67 18.82
N GLU A 158 8.40 31.88 18.85
CA GLU A 158 7.60 33.10 18.75
C GLU A 158 6.82 33.16 17.43
N GLY A 159 5.50 33.37 17.51
CA GLY A 159 4.61 33.42 16.36
C GLY A 159 4.09 32.05 15.87
N GLU A 160 4.50 30.95 16.49
CA GLU A 160 4.01 29.60 16.19
C GLU A 160 2.88 29.17 17.14
N GLU A 161 2.07 28.21 16.70
CA GLU A 161 1.07 27.54 17.54
C GLU A 161 1.62 26.21 18.07
N ARG A 162 1.18 25.81 19.27
CA ARG A 162 1.57 24.53 19.91
C ARG A 162 1.33 23.33 18.98
N VAL A 163 0.15 23.29 18.38
CA VAL A 163 -0.21 22.36 17.29
C VAL A 163 -0.08 23.14 16.00
N GLN A 164 0.76 22.68 15.08
CA GLN A 164 0.99 23.40 13.83
C GLN A 164 -0.26 23.39 12.94
N PRO A 165 -0.45 24.44 12.13
CA PRO A 165 -1.52 24.48 11.15
C PRO A 165 -1.37 23.34 10.13
N GLY A 166 -2.49 22.80 9.65
CA GLY A 166 -2.50 21.74 8.63
C GLY A 166 -2.69 20.32 9.17
N GLY A 167 -2.96 20.15 10.46
CA GLY A 167 -3.37 18.86 11.03
C GLY A 167 -4.55 18.23 10.28
N GLN A 168 -4.43 16.94 9.97
CA GLN A 168 -5.45 16.17 9.25
C GLN A 168 -6.27 15.34 10.22
N PHE A 169 -7.55 15.11 9.91
CA PHE A 169 -8.40 14.24 10.71
C PHE A 169 -9.46 13.54 9.87
N GLU A 170 -9.87 12.36 10.30
CA GLU A 170 -10.95 11.60 9.69
C GLU A 170 -12.21 11.67 10.57
N PRO A 171 -13.34 12.18 10.05
CA PRO A 171 -14.60 12.16 10.77
C PRO A 171 -15.29 10.79 10.63
N MET A 172 -15.96 10.34 11.69
CA MET A 172 -16.89 9.20 11.66
C MET A 172 -18.27 9.62 12.14
N PHE A 173 -19.32 8.95 11.65
CA PHE A 173 -20.67 9.14 12.19
C PHE A 173 -20.77 8.52 13.58
N GLY A 174 -21.34 9.28 14.53
CA GLY A 174 -21.54 8.81 15.89
C GLY A 174 -21.66 9.95 16.90
N THR A 175 -21.91 9.58 18.16
CA THR A 175 -21.95 10.51 19.29
C THR A 175 -20.56 10.59 19.94
N PRO A 176 -20.09 11.78 20.36
CA PRO A 176 -18.87 11.90 21.14
C PRO A 176 -18.97 11.09 22.45
N PRO A 177 -17.86 10.55 22.97
CA PRO A 177 -17.88 9.83 24.24
C PRO A 177 -18.28 10.79 25.38
N GLY A 178 -19.25 10.40 26.20
CA GLY A 178 -19.71 11.17 27.37
C GLY A 178 -21.17 11.65 27.32
N GLU A 179 -21.89 11.47 26.20
CA GLU A 179 -23.32 11.79 26.07
C GLU A 179 -24.18 10.53 25.80
N GLY A 180 -24.15 9.57 26.73
CA GLY A 180 -24.99 8.35 26.71
C GLY A 180 -25.59 8.06 28.08
#